data_AF-A0ABD3PL58-F1
#
_entry.id   AF-A0ABD3PL58-F1
#
_cell.length_a   1.000
_cell.length_b   1.000
_cell.length_c   1.000
_cell.angle_alpha   90.00
_cell.angle_beta   90.00
_cell.angle_gamma   90.00
#
_symmetry.space_group_name_H-M   'P 1'
#
loop_
_entity.id
_entity.type
_entity.pdbx_description
1 polymer ?
#
loop_
_entity_poly.entity_id
_entity_poly.type
_entity_poly.pdbx_seq_one_letter_code
_entity_poly.pdbx_strand_id
1 'polypeptide(L)'
;MAARSLRIMNQLYARRSTTLCVGGACIGHLLHHSAVCRAEAHQRRKRPPKFGSSMPSISSRGISMSGINIDEVNSNREDCPMCKKFGSGPCGGIFKRWLDCTDQHPGKDADGQPLHLSKCFEFARKLSKCLDDNSDYYTKYDEKRKSDESDEDVELKVAWSEFVKETEEQIISRVYQLQEFPLDVTPTIHVRLESRTGAASFKPQRDDGSSIVVAYILDENGNVLAAGSKEDMDMGSQFGCILQFDMPATMKAATCRVIYEEGNDNVTVFSKTMLVPGSTRS
;
A
#
# COMPACT_ATOMS: atom_id res chain seq x y z
N MET A 1 8.85 -26.44 -8.77
CA MET A 1 9.02 -26.37 -7.29
C MET A 1 8.30 -25.14 -6.72
N ALA A 2 6.98 -25.05 -6.89
CA ALA A 2 6.18 -23.89 -6.49
C ALA A 2 4.78 -24.33 -5.99
N ALA A 3 4.74 -25.30 -5.08
CA ALA A 3 3.51 -25.85 -4.53
C ALA A 3 3.60 -26.18 -3.02
N ARG A 4 4.34 -25.36 -2.26
CA ARG A 4 4.46 -25.52 -0.80
C ARG A 4 4.17 -24.27 0.05
N SER A 5 3.84 -23.12 -0.56
CA SER A 5 3.69 -21.86 0.20
C SER A 5 2.24 -21.51 0.62
N LEU A 6 1.26 -22.40 0.39
CA LEU A 6 -0.16 -22.14 0.69
C LEU A 6 -0.75 -23.07 1.78
N ARG A 7 0.09 -23.77 2.54
CA ARG A 7 -0.35 -24.64 3.66
C ARG A 7 -0.05 -24.12 5.07
N ILE A 8 0.56 -22.95 5.22
CA ILE A 8 0.97 -22.44 6.55
C ILE A 8 -0.09 -21.53 7.21
N MET A 9 -1.05 -20.95 6.48
CA MET A 9 -2.06 -20.07 7.10
C MET A 9 -3.29 -20.78 7.72
N ASN A 10 -3.37 -22.12 7.68
CA ASN A 10 -4.53 -22.87 8.20
C ASN A 10 -4.18 -23.93 9.28
N GLN A 11 -2.96 -23.95 9.84
CA GLN A 11 -2.56 -24.93 10.86
C GLN A 11 -2.22 -24.37 12.26
N LEU A 12 -2.44 -23.08 12.52
CA LEU A 12 -2.26 -22.51 13.88
C LEU A 12 -3.56 -22.41 14.70
N TYR A 13 -4.67 -22.94 14.20
CA TYR A 13 -5.97 -22.96 14.90
C TYR A 13 -6.34 -24.34 15.46
N ALA A 14 -5.40 -25.07 16.06
CA ALA A 14 -5.70 -26.25 16.87
C ALA A 14 -4.49 -26.69 17.73
N ARG A 15 -4.03 -25.88 18.68
CA ARG A 15 -3.30 -26.43 19.84
C ARG A 15 -4.20 -26.37 21.06
N ARG A 16 -4.72 -27.57 21.39
CA ARG A 16 -5.48 -27.92 22.58
C ARG A 16 -4.77 -27.39 23.81
N SER A 17 -5.43 -26.50 24.55
CA SER A 17 -5.14 -26.33 25.97
C SER A 17 -5.76 -27.53 26.69
N THR A 18 -4.95 -28.56 26.92
CA THR A 18 -5.31 -29.66 27.83
C THR A 18 -5.20 -29.14 29.25
N THR A 19 -6.29 -28.60 29.78
CA THR A 19 -6.43 -28.32 31.20
C THR A 19 -6.54 -29.66 31.93
N LEU A 20 -5.43 -30.07 32.56
CA LEU A 20 -5.41 -31.20 33.48
C LEU A 20 -6.10 -30.76 34.79
N CYS A 21 -7.39 -31.05 34.93
CA CYS A 21 -8.07 -30.92 36.22
C CYS A 21 -7.63 -32.08 37.12
N VAL A 22 -6.63 -31.84 37.97
CA VAL A 22 -6.33 -32.73 39.09
C VAL A 22 -7.35 -32.46 40.19
N GLY A 23 -8.23 -33.43 40.43
CA GLY A 23 -9.24 -33.38 41.47
C GLY A 23 -8.61 -33.34 42.86
N GLY A 24 -8.92 -32.27 43.60
CA GLY A 24 -8.69 -32.17 45.03
C GLY A 24 -9.99 -31.75 45.69
N ALA A 25 -10.59 -32.65 46.47
CA ALA A 25 -11.77 -32.36 47.27
C ALA A 25 -11.43 -31.31 48.34
N CYS A 26 -12.13 -30.17 48.32
CA CYS A 26 -12.11 -29.20 49.41
C CYS A 26 -13.51 -29.12 50.02
N ILE A 27 -13.60 -29.54 51.27
CA ILE A 27 -14.78 -29.41 52.14
C ILE A 27 -14.69 -28.05 52.84
N GLY A 28 -15.78 -27.28 52.77
CA GLY A 28 -16.16 -26.32 53.81
C GLY A 28 -15.55 -24.92 53.75
N HIS A 29 -16.30 -23.96 53.22
CA HIS A 29 -16.93 -22.88 54.01
C HIS A 29 -17.71 -21.95 53.06
N LEU A 30 -19.01 -21.81 53.31
CA LEU A 30 -19.89 -20.87 52.61
C LEU A 30 -19.48 -19.43 52.95
N LEU A 31 -18.78 -18.78 52.03
CA LEU A 31 -18.82 -17.33 51.87
C LEU A 31 -19.18 -17.05 50.42
N HIS A 32 -20.35 -16.46 50.20
CA HIS A 32 -20.84 -16.00 48.90
C HIS A 32 -19.92 -14.91 48.36
N HIS A 33 -18.84 -15.30 47.69
CA HIS A 33 -18.15 -14.45 46.74
C HIS A 33 -18.71 -14.79 45.36
N SER A 34 -19.52 -13.90 44.81
CA SER A 34 -19.89 -13.93 43.40
C SER A 34 -18.62 -13.78 42.58
N ALA A 35 -18.01 -14.91 42.23
CA ALA A 35 -16.90 -14.98 41.29
C ALA A 35 -17.45 -14.57 39.92
N VAL A 36 -17.31 -13.28 39.61
CA VAL A 36 -17.49 -12.79 38.24
C VAL A 36 -16.34 -13.37 37.43
N CYS A 37 -16.58 -14.50 36.77
CA CYS A 37 -15.70 -15.02 35.73
C CYS A 37 -15.69 -14.01 34.59
N ARG A 38 -14.79 -13.03 34.66
CA ARG A 38 -14.37 -12.24 33.49
C ARG A 38 -13.60 -13.22 32.60
N ALA A 39 -14.32 -13.85 31.67
CA ALA A 39 -13.67 -14.46 30.52
C ALA A 39 -12.91 -13.35 29.80
N GLU A 40 -11.58 -13.36 29.90
CA GLU A 40 -10.72 -12.58 29.01
C GLU A 40 -10.96 -13.10 27.60
N ALA A 41 -11.92 -12.49 26.92
CA ALA A 41 -12.15 -12.72 25.52
C ALA A 41 -10.87 -12.29 24.81
N HIS A 42 -10.03 -13.24 24.41
CA HIS A 42 -8.93 -13.00 23.49
C HIS A 42 -9.52 -12.31 22.25
N GLN A 43 -9.40 -10.99 22.20
CA GLN A 43 -9.82 -10.19 21.06
C GLN A 43 -9.01 -10.71 19.86
N ARG A 44 -9.71 -11.40 18.96
CA ARG A 44 -9.10 -11.87 17.72
C ARG A 44 -8.65 -10.64 16.95
N ARG A 45 -7.34 -10.54 16.69
CA ARG A 45 -6.74 -9.45 15.91
C ARG A 45 -7.51 -9.31 14.59
N LYS A 46 -8.08 -8.14 14.33
CA LYS A 46 -8.68 -7.86 13.02
C LYS A 46 -7.56 -7.78 12.00
N ARG A 47 -7.77 -8.46 10.87
CA ARG A 47 -6.85 -8.33 9.73
C ARG A 47 -7.07 -6.95 9.11
N PRO A 48 -6.01 -6.32 8.58
CA PRO A 48 -6.19 -5.11 7.78
C PRO A 48 -7.22 -5.38 6.67
N PRO A 49 -8.01 -4.36 6.28
CA PRO A 49 -8.86 -4.46 5.10
C PRO A 49 -8.00 -4.95 3.94
N LYS A 50 -8.31 -6.14 3.41
CA LYS A 50 -7.71 -6.57 2.16
C LYS A 50 -8.39 -5.80 1.06
N PHE A 51 -7.62 -5.21 0.16
CA PHE A 51 -8.19 -4.82 -1.13
C PHE A 51 -8.94 -6.03 -1.68
N GLY A 52 -10.20 -5.83 -2.05
CA GLY A 52 -10.87 -6.74 -2.97
C GLY A 52 -9.91 -6.97 -4.14
N SER A 53 -9.92 -8.17 -4.69
CA SER A 53 -9.08 -8.63 -5.80
C SER A 53 -9.23 -7.83 -7.13
N SER A 54 -9.61 -6.55 -7.05
CA SER A 54 -9.92 -5.60 -8.11
C SER A 54 -8.92 -4.46 -8.24
N MET A 55 -7.88 -4.36 -7.40
CA MET A 55 -6.67 -3.61 -7.80
C MET A 55 -6.05 -4.39 -8.96
N PRO A 56 -6.13 -3.91 -10.23
CA PRO A 56 -5.46 -4.60 -11.31
C PRO A 56 -4.00 -4.62 -10.91
N SER A 57 -3.45 -5.82 -10.70
CA SER A 57 -2.04 -6.00 -10.41
C SER A 57 -1.29 -5.04 -11.31
N ILE A 58 -0.53 -4.11 -10.74
CA ILE A 58 0.48 -3.38 -11.52
C ILE A 58 1.45 -4.48 -11.93
N SER A 59 1.13 -5.13 -13.05
CA SER A 59 1.91 -6.22 -13.58
C SER A 59 3.27 -5.63 -13.76
N SER A 60 4.25 -6.19 -13.06
CA SER A 60 5.65 -5.95 -13.29
C SER A 60 5.91 -6.32 -14.75
N ARG A 61 5.71 -5.37 -15.67
CA ARG A 61 5.86 -5.57 -17.11
C ARG A 61 7.34 -5.66 -17.42
N GLY A 62 7.93 -6.81 -17.10
CA GLY A 62 8.82 -7.50 -17.99
C GLY A 62 7.96 -8.35 -18.92
N ILE A 63 7.49 -7.76 -20.02
CA ILE A 63 6.70 -8.50 -21.01
C ILE A 63 7.66 -9.43 -21.76
N SER A 64 7.63 -10.72 -21.44
CA SER A 64 8.12 -11.76 -22.34
C SER A 64 7.05 -11.99 -23.40
N MET A 65 7.21 -11.40 -24.59
CA MET A 65 6.28 -11.53 -25.72
C MET A 65 6.63 -12.72 -26.63
N SER A 66 6.64 -13.92 -26.07
CA SER A 66 6.72 -15.14 -26.88
C SER A 66 5.31 -15.72 -27.06
N GLY A 67 4.58 -15.27 -28.09
CA GLY A 67 3.48 -16.03 -28.71
C GLY A 67 2.04 -15.57 -28.48
N ILE A 68 1.70 -14.28 -28.61
CA ILE A 68 0.30 -13.81 -28.50
C ILE A 68 -0.26 -13.40 -29.88
N ASN A 69 -1.46 -13.91 -30.20
CA ASN A 69 -2.27 -13.56 -31.37
C ASN A 69 -2.64 -12.06 -31.35
N ILE A 70 -2.39 -11.37 -32.46
CA ILE A 70 -2.43 -9.91 -32.58
C ILE A 70 -3.85 -9.32 -32.37
N ASP A 71 -4.90 -10.11 -32.58
CA ASP A 71 -6.29 -9.63 -32.46
C ASP A 71 -6.83 -9.59 -31.01
N GLU A 72 -6.25 -10.34 -30.07
CA GLU A 72 -6.68 -10.36 -28.66
C GLU A 72 -5.97 -9.28 -27.81
N VAL A 73 -4.90 -8.66 -28.35
CA VAL A 73 -4.08 -7.66 -27.64
C VAL A 73 -4.77 -6.30 -27.53
N ASN A 74 -5.69 -5.97 -28.45
CA ASN A 74 -6.40 -4.69 -28.43
C ASN A 74 -7.48 -4.61 -27.34
N SER A 75 -8.18 -5.71 -27.02
CA SER A 75 -9.24 -5.70 -26.00
C SER A 75 -8.69 -5.54 -24.58
N ASN A 76 -7.50 -6.11 -24.30
CA ASN A 76 -6.88 -6.03 -22.97
C ASN A 76 -6.19 -4.68 -22.68
N ARG A 77 -6.10 -3.78 -23.66
CA ARG A 77 -5.53 -2.43 -23.50
C ARG A 77 -6.53 -1.43 -22.90
N GLU A 78 -7.83 -1.73 -22.93
CA GLU A 78 -8.88 -0.84 -22.39
C GLU A 78 -8.93 -0.84 -20.86
N ASP A 79 -8.51 -1.94 -20.21
CA ASP A 79 -8.47 -2.08 -18.75
C ASP A 79 -7.26 -1.41 -18.07
N CYS A 80 -6.37 -0.83 -18.84
CA CYS A 80 -5.21 -0.11 -18.33
C CYS A 80 -5.60 1.33 -17.93
N PRO A 81 -5.60 1.71 -16.64
CA PRO A 81 -6.07 3.04 -16.21
C PRO A 81 -5.27 4.19 -16.85
N MET A 82 -3.96 4.00 -17.02
CA MET A 82 -3.08 4.94 -17.74
C MET A 82 -3.48 5.05 -19.22
N CYS A 83 -3.80 3.92 -19.85
CA CYS A 83 -4.18 3.87 -21.25
C CYS A 83 -5.55 4.52 -21.47
N LYS A 84 -6.47 4.39 -20.52
CA LYS A 84 -7.77 5.10 -20.51
C LYS A 84 -7.59 6.61 -20.35
N LYS A 85 -6.74 7.05 -19.42
CA LYS A 85 -6.46 8.49 -19.19
C LYS A 85 -5.80 9.14 -20.40
N PHE A 86 -4.70 8.58 -20.89
CA PHE A 86 -3.91 9.20 -21.96
C PHE A 86 -4.34 8.81 -23.37
N GLY A 87 -5.05 7.69 -23.53
CA GLY A 87 -5.66 7.28 -24.79
C GLY A 87 -6.96 8.01 -25.11
N SER A 88 -7.52 8.74 -24.16
CA SER A 88 -8.63 9.67 -24.35
C SER A 88 -8.14 11.13 -24.33
N GLY A 89 -8.94 12.04 -24.89
CA GLY A 89 -8.64 13.48 -24.91
C GLY A 89 -7.76 13.95 -26.08
N PRO A 90 -7.23 15.19 -25.99
CA PRO A 90 -6.58 15.88 -27.11
C PRO A 90 -5.28 15.19 -27.58
N CYS A 91 -4.55 14.53 -26.67
CA CYS A 91 -3.30 13.82 -27.01
C CYS A 91 -3.50 12.33 -27.31
N GLY A 92 -4.74 11.81 -27.28
CA GLY A 92 -5.03 10.38 -27.42
C GLY A 92 -4.50 9.76 -28.71
N GLY A 93 -4.56 10.49 -29.83
CA GLY A 93 -4.01 10.01 -31.10
C GLY A 93 -2.49 9.85 -31.10
N ILE A 94 -1.76 10.76 -30.45
CA ILE A 94 -0.29 10.69 -30.34
C ILE A 94 0.11 9.59 -29.37
N PHE A 95 -0.61 9.46 -28.24
CA PHE A 95 -0.39 8.40 -27.26
C PHE A 95 -0.56 7.01 -27.87
N LYS A 96 -1.63 6.77 -28.64
CA LYS A 96 -1.85 5.49 -29.34
C LYS A 96 -0.72 5.17 -30.31
N ARG A 97 -0.27 6.14 -31.11
CA ARG A 97 0.88 5.95 -32.02
C ARG A 97 2.19 5.65 -31.27
N TRP A 98 2.42 6.30 -30.15
CA TRP A 98 3.56 6.00 -29.29
C TRP A 98 3.49 4.56 -28.75
N LEU A 99 2.34 4.15 -28.21
CA LEU A 99 2.09 2.79 -27.73
C LEU A 99 2.24 1.74 -28.83
N ASP A 100 1.75 2.00 -30.04
CA ASP A 100 1.89 1.06 -31.16
C ASP A 100 3.34 0.94 -31.59
N CYS A 101 4.10 2.04 -31.56
CA CYS A 101 5.53 2.01 -31.81
C CYS A 101 6.29 1.20 -30.75
N THR A 102 5.97 1.35 -29.46
CA THR A 102 6.63 0.60 -28.38
C THR A 102 6.39 -0.90 -28.52
N ASP A 103 5.18 -1.30 -28.93
CA ASP A 103 4.81 -2.69 -29.15
C ASP A 103 5.52 -3.30 -30.37
N GLN A 104 5.78 -2.50 -31.41
CA GLN A 104 6.55 -2.93 -32.59
C GLN A 104 8.05 -3.06 -32.33
N HIS A 105 8.56 -2.48 -31.24
CA HIS A 105 9.99 -2.47 -30.91
C HIS A 105 10.25 -3.00 -29.48
N PRO A 106 9.87 -4.26 -29.18
CA PRO A 106 10.18 -4.87 -27.90
C PRO A 106 11.67 -5.19 -27.78
N GLY A 107 12.14 -5.43 -26.56
CA GLY A 107 13.51 -5.88 -26.30
C GLY A 107 14.54 -4.75 -26.14
N LYS A 108 15.81 -5.11 -26.35
CA LYS A 108 16.98 -4.25 -26.13
C LYS A 108 17.84 -4.18 -27.40
N ASP A 109 18.53 -3.07 -27.60
CA ASP A 109 19.54 -2.91 -28.65
C ASP A 109 20.89 -3.54 -28.27
N ALA A 110 21.91 -3.34 -29.13
CA ALA A 110 23.25 -3.89 -28.94
C ALA A 110 23.95 -3.38 -27.67
N ASP A 111 23.57 -2.19 -27.19
CA ASP A 111 24.12 -1.57 -25.98
C ASP A 111 23.32 -1.95 -24.72
N GLY A 112 22.32 -2.84 -24.87
CA GLY A 112 21.44 -3.28 -23.80
C GLY A 112 20.38 -2.24 -23.40
N GLN A 113 20.20 -1.17 -24.18
CA GLN A 113 19.18 -0.15 -23.95
C GLN A 113 17.83 -0.59 -24.54
N PRO A 114 16.68 -0.24 -23.93
CA PRO A 114 15.38 -0.60 -24.48
C PRO A 114 15.16 -0.04 -25.90
N LEU A 115 14.84 -0.91 -26.86
CA LEU A 115 14.80 -0.58 -28.29
C LEU A 115 13.77 0.52 -28.61
N HIS A 116 12.65 0.55 -27.90
CA HIS A 116 11.63 1.58 -28.07
C HIS A 116 12.12 3.00 -27.71
N LEU A 117 13.15 3.16 -26.86
CA LEU A 117 13.69 4.47 -26.53
C LEU A 117 14.35 5.13 -27.75
N SER A 118 15.05 4.35 -28.59
CA SER A 118 15.68 4.88 -29.79
C SER A 118 14.70 4.97 -30.97
N LYS A 119 13.80 3.99 -31.12
CA LYS A 119 12.90 3.90 -32.27
C LYS A 119 11.62 4.74 -32.14
N CYS A 120 11.15 4.98 -30.92
CA CYS A 120 9.87 5.67 -30.67
C CYS A 120 10.04 7.07 -30.05
N PHE A 121 11.29 7.58 -29.98
CA PHE A 121 11.62 8.86 -29.36
C PHE A 121 10.80 10.04 -29.93
N GLU A 122 10.61 10.11 -31.25
CA GLU A 122 9.86 11.20 -31.87
C GLU A 122 8.40 11.23 -31.41
N PHE A 123 7.77 10.07 -31.19
CA PHE A 123 6.42 10.00 -30.66
C PHE A 123 6.39 10.38 -29.17
N ALA A 124 7.37 9.93 -28.39
CA ALA A 124 7.49 10.31 -26.98
C ALA A 124 7.66 11.82 -26.82
N ARG A 125 8.50 12.45 -27.64
CA ARG A 125 8.72 13.91 -27.66
C ARG A 125 7.44 14.68 -28.02
N LYS A 126 6.72 14.23 -29.05
CA LYS A 126 5.43 14.83 -29.45
C LYS A 126 4.36 14.64 -28.37
N LEU A 127 4.34 13.48 -27.72
CA LEU A 127 3.43 13.19 -26.63
C LEU A 127 3.70 14.11 -25.45
N SER A 128 4.95 14.21 -24.99
CA SER A 128 5.35 15.11 -23.89
C SER A 128 4.89 16.53 -24.16
N LYS A 129 5.24 17.08 -25.33
CA LYS A 129 4.81 18.43 -25.70
C LYS A 129 3.29 18.59 -25.69
N CYS A 130 2.56 17.61 -26.23
CA CYS A 130 1.09 17.67 -26.23
C CYS A 130 0.52 17.65 -24.80
N LEU A 131 1.08 16.82 -23.90
CA LEU A 131 0.66 16.76 -22.51
C LEU A 131 0.93 18.09 -21.80
N ASP A 132 2.08 18.72 -22.06
CA ASP A 132 2.42 20.03 -21.51
C ASP A 132 1.45 21.11 -22.03
N ASP A 133 1.20 21.15 -23.34
CA ASP A 133 0.28 22.11 -23.98
C ASP A 133 -1.19 21.92 -23.54
N ASN A 134 -1.54 20.75 -22.99
CA ASN A 134 -2.90 20.40 -22.58
C ASN A 134 -2.99 19.99 -21.09
N SER A 135 -2.08 20.50 -20.24
CA SER A 135 -2.02 20.14 -18.82
C SER A 135 -3.37 20.32 -18.12
N ASP A 136 -4.07 21.43 -18.41
CA ASP A 136 -5.37 21.77 -17.81
C ASP A 136 -6.45 20.71 -18.08
N TYR A 137 -6.46 20.09 -19.27
CA TYR A 137 -7.39 19.02 -19.59
C TYR A 137 -7.17 17.80 -18.69
N TYR A 138 -5.91 17.41 -18.51
CA TYR A 138 -5.54 16.24 -17.72
C TYR A 138 -5.68 16.49 -16.21
N THR A 139 -5.46 17.71 -15.73
CA THR A 139 -5.77 18.11 -14.35
C THR A 139 -7.27 18.04 -14.07
N LYS A 140 -8.11 18.61 -14.96
CA LYS A 140 -9.57 18.53 -14.80
C LYS A 140 -10.11 17.11 -14.90
N TYR A 141 -9.49 16.27 -15.73
CA TYR A 141 -9.82 14.85 -15.80
C TYR A 141 -9.60 14.16 -14.45
N ASP A 142 -8.50 14.45 -13.77
CA ASP A 142 -8.22 13.91 -12.44
C ASP A 142 -9.20 14.45 -11.39
N GLU A 143 -9.55 15.73 -11.44
CA GLU A 143 -10.57 16.33 -10.56
C GLU A 143 -11.95 15.69 -10.76
N LYS A 144 -12.37 15.48 -12.01
CA LYS A 144 -13.63 14.79 -12.31
C LYS A 144 -13.63 13.36 -11.80
N ARG A 145 -12.49 12.66 -11.93
CA ARG A 145 -12.40 11.30 -11.40
C ARG A 145 -12.45 11.28 -9.87
N LYS A 146 -11.95 12.33 -9.20
CA LYS A 146 -12.12 12.52 -7.76
C LYS A 146 -13.57 12.84 -7.38
N SER A 147 -14.35 13.52 -8.23
CA SER A 147 -15.79 13.73 -7.97
C SER A 147 -16.63 12.48 -8.24
N ASP A 148 -16.17 11.65 -9.18
CA ASP A 148 -16.75 10.34 -9.49
C ASP A 148 -16.06 9.23 -8.67
N GLU A 149 -15.54 9.53 -7.47
CA GLU A 149 -15.07 8.51 -6.52
C GLU A 149 -16.20 7.50 -6.35
N SER A 150 -15.95 6.25 -6.71
CA SER A 150 -16.96 5.20 -6.63
C SER A 150 -17.31 4.96 -5.17
N ASP A 151 -18.53 4.48 -4.90
CA ASP A 151 -18.94 4.08 -3.55
C ASP A 151 -17.95 3.09 -2.91
N GLU A 152 -17.26 2.28 -3.73
CA GLU A 152 -16.20 1.35 -3.32
C GLU A 152 -14.96 2.07 -2.73
N ASP A 153 -14.52 3.18 -3.34
CA ASP A 153 -13.35 3.94 -2.86
C ASP A 153 -13.66 4.61 -1.51
N VAL A 154 -14.90 5.09 -1.33
CA VAL A 154 -15.38 5.68 -0.07
C VAL A 154 -15.44 4.60 1.02
N GLU A 155 -16.05 3.44 0.73
CA GLU A 155 -16.13 2.33 1.68
C GLU A 155 -14.73 1.89 2.14
N LEU A 156 -13.78 1.81 1.22
CA LEU A 156 -12.41 1.42 1.52
C LEU A 156 -11.68 2.47 2.39
N LYS A 157 -11.84 3.77 2.10
CA LYS A 157 -11.29 4.85 2.93
C LYS A 157 -11.86 4.80 4.35
N VAL A 158 -13.15 4.52 4.48
CA VAL A 158 -13.81 4.35 5.79
C VAL A 158 -13.22 3.14 6.52
N ALA A 159 -13.10 1.99 5.87
CA ALA A 159 -12.53 0.78 6.46
C ALA A 159 -11.08 0.97 6.94
N TRP A 160 -10.25 1.66 6.15
CA TRP A 160 -8.88 2.00 6.58
C TRP A 160 -8.86 2.98 7.74
N SER A 161 -9.73 3.99 7.73
CA SER A 161 -9.84 4.95 8.82
C SER A 161 -10.24 4.29 10.14
N GLU A 162 -11.20 3.36 10.10
CA GLU A 162 -11.59 2.56 11.27
C GLU A 162 -10.46 1.64 11.75
N PHE A 163 -9.77 0.95 10.84
CA PHE A 163 -8.63 0.10 11.17
C PHE A 163 -7.50 0.89 11.85
N VAL A 164 -7.15 2.06 11.30
CA VAL A 164 -6.09 2.92 11.85
C VAL A 164 -6.51 3.46 13.21
N LYS A 165 -7.77 3.88 13.36
CA LYS A 165 -8.29 4.34 14.65
C LYS A 165 -8.19 3.24 15.72
N GLU A 166 -8.65 2.02 15.40
CA GLU A 166 -8.52 0.87 16.32
C GLU A 166 -7.05 0.59 16.66
N THR A 167 -6.16 0.66 15.67
CA THR A 167 -4.72 0.46 15.88
C THR A 167 -4.12 1.51 16.80
N GLU A 168 -4.43 2.80 16.60
CA GLU A 168 -3.94 3.89 17.46
C GLU A 168 -4.52 3.77 18.88
N GLU A 169 -5.78 3.34 19.04
CA GLU A 169 -6.35 3.03 20.36
C GLU A 169 -5.58 1.90 21.08
N GLN A 170 -5.15 0.86 20.35
CA GLN A 170 -4.33 -0.24 20.88
C GLN A 170 -2.89 0.21 21.23
N ILE A 171 -2.35 1.19 20.49
CA ILE A 171 -1.05 1.82 20.81
C ILE A 171 -1.19 2.65 22.10
N ILE A 172 -2.23 3.48 22.21
CA ILE A 172 -2.50 4.32 23.38
C ILE A 172 -2.72 3.45 24.63
N SER A 173 -3.44 2.34 24.50
CA SER A 173 -3.69 1.39 25.60
C SER A 173 -2.47 0.52 25.95
N ARG A 174 -1.35 0.68 25.24
CA ARG A 174 -0.10 -0.10 25.39
C ARG A 174 -0.24 -1.60 25.11
N VAL A 175 -1.28 -2.00 24.38
CA VAL A 175 -1.41 -3.37 23.86
C VAL A 175 -0.40 -3.58 22.73
N TYR A 176 -0.19 -2.57 21.89
CA TYR A 176 0.88 -2.56 20.90
C TYR A 176 2.09 -1.78 21.40
N GLN A 177 3.29 -2.36 21.20
CA GLN A 177 4.52 -1.70 21.59
C GLN A 177 4.93 -0.71 20.51
N LEU A 178 4.94 0.57 20.87
CA LEU A 178 5.44 1.63 20.00
C LEU A 178 6.95 1.79 20.16
N GLN A 179 7.69 1.70 19.07
CA GLN A 179 9.15 1.85 19.04
C GLN A 179 9.59 2.86 17.98
N GLU A 180 10.76 3.45 18.16
CA GLU A 180 11.41 4.23 17.11
C GLU A 180 12.00 3.30 16.05
N PHE A 181 12.03 3.76 14.79
CA PHE A 181 12.65 2.97 13.73
C PHE A 181 14.14 2.74 14.00
N PRO A 182 14.62 1.50 13.90
CA PRO A 182 16.05 1.27 13.88
C PRO A 182 16.66 1.82 12.58
N LEU A 183 17.94 2.16 12.64
CA LEU A 183 18.64 2.91 11.59
C LEU A 183 18.63 2.19 10.23
N ASP A 184 18.65 0.86 10.25
CA ASP A 184 18.68 -0.02 9.08
C ASP A 184 17.35 -0.06 8.31
N VAL A 185 16.22 0.23 8.96
CA VAL A 185 14.86 0.16 8.37
C VAL A 185 14.10 1.48 8.48
N THR A 186 14.83 2.56 8.78
CA THR A 186 14.26 3.90 8.88
C THR A 186 13.64 4.30 7.53
N PRO A 187 12.35 4.67 7.50
CA PRO A 187 11.72 5.06 6.24
C PRO A 187 12.29 6.37 5.72
N THR A 188 12.39 6.42 4.40
CA THR A 188 12.74 7.64 3.67
C THR A 188 11.45 8.31 3.23
N ILE A 189 11.28 9.58 3.54
CA ILE A 189 10.09 10.33 3.15
C ILE A 189 10.51 11.51 2.29
N HIS A 190 9.94 11.57 1.10
CA HIS A 190 10.15 12.63 0.13
C HIS A 190 8.90 13.47 0.04
N VAL A 191 9.07 14.78 0.13
CA VAL A 191 7.98 15.75 0.08
C VAL A 191 8.25 16.75 -1.04
N ARG A 192 7.22 17.04 -1.84
CA ARG A 192 7.24 18.07 -2.89
C ARG A 192 6.21 19.13 -2.55
N LEU A 193 6.69 20.33 -2.21
CA LEU A 193 5.83 21.43 -1.76
C LEU A 193 5.04 22.03 -2.92
N GLU A 194 5.62 22.07 -4.12
CA GLU A 194 4.99 22.62 -5.31
C GLU A 194 3.75 21.83 -5.71
N SER A 195 3.85 20.50 -5.70
CA SER A 195 2.73 19.60 -6.01
C SER A 195 1.88 19.25 -4.80
N ARG A 196 2.30 19.63 -3.58
CA ARG A 196 1.67 19.22 -2.32
C ARG A 196 1.48 17.71 -2.20
N THR A 197 2.50 16.95 -2.62
CA THR A 197 2.49 15.50 -2.53
C THR A 197 3.68 14.99 -1.73
N GLY A 198 3.47 13.90 -1.01
CA GLY A 198 4.49 13.16 -0.28
C GLY A 198 4.55 11.70 -0.71
N ALA A 199 5.72 11.10 -0.54
CA ALA A 199 5.92 9.67 -0.71
C ALA A 199 6.82 9.13 0.40
N ALA A 200 6.39 8.09 1.08
CA ALA A 200 7.19 7.36 2.06
C ALA A 200 7.59 6.00 1.49
N SER A 201 8.88 5.68 1.58
CA SER A 201 9.46 4.42 1.14
C SER A 201 9.93 3.60 2.34
N PHE A 202 9.52 2.33 2.37
CA PHE A 202 9.76 1.39 3.45
C PHE A 202 10.47 0.13 2.93
N LYS A 203 11.33 -0.45 3.77
CA LYS A 203 11.94 -1.75 3.47
C LYS A 203 10.91 -2.87 3.71
N PRO A 204 10.57 -3.68 2.68
CA PRO A 204 9.51 -4.68 2.78
C PRO A 204 9.82 -5.80 3.78
N GLN A 205 11.10 -6.09 3.98
CA GLN A 205 11.61 -7.11 4.90
C GLN A 205 12.83 -6.59 5.65
N ARG A 206 12.95 -6.96 6.93
CA ARG A 206 14.10 -6.67 7.79
C ARG A 206 15.13 -7.79 7.71
N ASP A 207 16.33 -7.52 8.24
CA ASP A 207 17.42 -8.50 8.28
C ASP A 207 17.10 -9.72 9.17
N ASP A 208 16.19 -9.56 10.14
CA ASP A 208 15.66 -10.64 11.00
C ASP A 208 14.59 -11.51 10.31
N GLY A 209 14.23 -11.18 9.06
CA GLY A 209 13.22 -11.87 8.28
C GLY A 209 11.79 -11.36 8.48
N SER A 210 11.54 -10.48 9.44
CA SER A 210 10.22 -9.87 9.69
C SER A 210 9.80 -9.03 8.48
N SER A 211 8.53 -9.10 8.11
CA SER A 211 8.03 -8.38 6.94
C SER A 211 6.93 -7.40 7.28
N ILE A 212 6.85 -6.30 6.53
CA ILE A 212 5.78 -5.32 6.70
C ILE A 212 4.43 -6.03 6.53
N VAL A 213 3.46 -5.70 7.38
CA VAL A 213 2.06 -6.08 7.21
C VAL A 213 1.26 -4.89 6.72
N VAL A 214 1.45 -3.74 7.38
CA VAL A 214 0.71 -2.50 7.12
C VAL A 214 1.64 -1.33 7.38
N ALA A 215 1.47 -0.27 6.58
CA ALA A 215 1.94 1.05 6.93
C ALA A 215 0.83 2.08 6.74
N TYR A 216 0.90 3.17 7.51
CA TYR A 216 0.01 4.30 7.35
C TYR A 216 0.70 5.61 7.76
N ILE A 217 0.17 6.72 7.26
CA ILE A 217 0.68 8.07 7.43
C ILE A 217 -0.44 8.92 8.00
N LEU A 218 -0.15 9.61 9.10
CA LEU A 218 -1.04 10.52 9.80
C LEU A 218 -0.56 11.96 9.65
N ASP A 219 -1.49 12.91 9.64
CA ASP A 219 -1.18 14.33 9.84
C ASP A 219 -0.97 14.66 11.34
N GLU A 220 -0.69 15.92 11.67
CA GLU A 220 -0.54 16.36 13.06
C GLU A 220 -1.81 16.24 13.93
N ASN A 221 -2.98 16.06 13.31
CA ASN A 221 -4.27 15.93 14.00
C ASN A 221 -4.67 14.45 14.16
N GLY A 222 -3.88 13.51 13.64
CA GLY A 222 -4.19 12.08 13.64
C GLY A 222 -5.11 11.64 12.50
N ASN A 223 -5.35 12.47 11.48
CA ASN A 223 -6.09 12.08 10.30
C ASN A 223 -5.24 11.21 9.38
N VAL A 224 -5.84 10.18 8.78
CA VAL A 224 -5.17 9.27 7.85
C VAL A 224 -4.96 9.97 6.50
N LEU A 225 -3.69 10.13 6.10
CA LEU A 225 -3.30 10.68 4.80
C LEU A 225 -3.08 9.59 3.76
N ALA A 226 -2.54 8.44 4.19
CA ALA A 226 -2.39 7.24 3.38
C ALA A 226 -2.31 6.01 4.28
N ALA A 227 -2.79 4.87 3.77
CA ALA A 227 -2.64 3.58 4.41
C ALA A 227 -2.58 2.49 3.34
N GLY A 228 -1.86 1.41 3.63
CA GLY A 228 -1.78 0.28 2.71
C GLY A 228 -1.26 -0.98 3.39
N SER A 229 -1.69 -2.12 2.88
CA SER A 229 -1.09 -3.41 3.22
C SER A 229 0.24 -3.60 2.48
N LYS A 230 1.04 -4.57 2.91
CA LYS A 230 2.27 -4.94 2.19
C LYS A 230 2.01 -5.19 0.71
N GLU A 231 0.94 -5.94 0.41
CA GLU A 231 0.55 -6.31 -0.94
C GLU A 231 0.21 -5.09 -1.81
N ASP A 232 -0.35 -4.04 -1.21
CA ASP A 232 -0.70 -2.80 -1.93
C ASP A 232 0.52 -1.91 -2.17
N MET A 233 1.49 -1.97 -1.26
CA MET A 233 2.65 -1.08 -1.29
C MET A 233 3.83 -1.67 -2.07
N ASP A 234 3.94 -2.99 -2.18
CA ASP A 234 5.10 -3.68 -2.75
C ASP A 234 5.26 -3.39 -4.25
N MET A 235 6.27 -2.58 -4.58
CA MET A 235 6.65 -2.24 -5.94
C MET A 235 7.79 -3.12 -6.47
N GLY A 236 8.10 -4.23 -5.80
CA GLY A 236 9.18 -5.14 -6.13
C GLY A 236 10.48 -4.81 -5.42
N SER A 237 11.45 -5.72 -5.56
CA SER A 237 12.71 -5.71 -4.78
C SER A 237 13.55 -4.44 -4.95
N GLN A 238 13.42 -3.73 -6.07
CA GLN A 238 14.20 -2.51 -6.34
C GLN A 238 13.62 -1.26 -5.65
N PHE A 239 12.29 -1.20 -5.48
CA PHE A 239 11.61 0.01 -5.01
C PHE A 239 11.08 -0.12 -3.58
N GLY A 240 10.91 -1.35 -3.09
CA GLY A 240 10.38 -1.62 -1.76
C GLY A 240 8.88 -1.33 -1.66
N CYS A 241 8.41 -1.01 -0.45
CA CYS A 241 7.03 -0.64 -0.20
C CYS A 241 6.87 0.89 -0.24
N ILE A 242 5.95 1.43 -1.04
CA ILE A 242 5.76 2.89 -1.18
C ILE A 242 4.32 3.28 -0.82
N LEU A 243 4.17 4.34 -0.01
CA LEU A 243 2.91 5.04 0.20
C LEU A 243 3.02 6.47 -0.33
N GLN A 244 2.08 6.85 -1.18
CA GLN A 244 1.94 8.24 -1.64
C GLN A 244 0.77 8.89 -0.91
N PHE A 245 0.89 10.18 -0.60
CA PHE A 245 -0.14 10.94 0.10
C PHE A 245 -0.21 12.38 -0.40
N ASP A 246 -1.42 12.93 -0.41
CA ASP A 246 -1.66 14.35 -0.64
C ASP A 246 -1.46 15.11 0.68
N MET A 247 -0.83 16.28 0.61
CA MET A 247 -0.54 17.11 1.78
C MET A 247 -1.45 18.35 1.81
N PRO A 248 -2.23 18.55 2.88
CA PRO A 248 -2.91 19.81 3.10
C PRO A 248 -1.92 20.97 3.16
N ALA A 249 -2.30 22.15 2.65
CA ALA A 249 -1.43 23.34 2.65
C ALA A 249 -1.02 23.79 4.06
N THR A 250 -1.82 23.44 5.06
CA THR A 250 -1.60 23.79 6.48
C THR A 250 -0.79 22.74 7.24
N MET A 251 -0.43 21.63 6.61
CA MET A 251 0.21 20.48 7.26
C MET A 251 1.59 20.85 7.81
N LYS A 252 1.81 20.54 9.09
CA LYS A 252 3.07 20.86 9.79
C LYS A 252 3.95 19.65 9.98
N ALA A 253 3.36 18.48 10.17
CA ALA A 253 4.10 17.26 10.42
C ALA A 253 3.37 16.05 9.84
N ALA A 254 4.13 15.06 9.41
CA ALA A 254 3.62 13.75 9.01
C ALA A 254 4.17 12.70 9.98
N THR A 255 3.33 11.82 10.50
CA THR A 255 3.76 10.68 11.30
C THR A 255 3.51 9.40 10.53
N CYS A 256 4.57 8.67 10.19
CA CYS A 256 4.43 7.33 9.62
C CYS A 256 4.45 6.27 10.74
N ARG A 257 3.61 5.26 10.57
CA ARG A 257 3.54 4.06 11.41
C ARG A 257 3.70 2.83 10.52
N VAL A 258 4.48 1.84 10.98
CA VAL A 258 4.67 0.58 10.27
C VAL A 258 4.55 -0.57 11.24
N ILE A 259 3.80 -1.60 10.85
CA ILE A 259 3.62 -2.84 11.61
C ILE A 259 4.39 -3.94 10.90
N TYR A 260 5.33 -4.57 11.60
CA TYR A 260 6.03 -5.76 11.11
C TYR A 260 5.44 -7.01 11.76
N GLU A 261 5.32 -8.08 10.97
CA GLU A 261 5.02 -9.41 11.48
C GLU A 261 6.32 -10.03 11.97
N GLU A 262 6.51 -10.03 13.28
CA GLU A 262 7.54 -10.82 13.95
C GLU A 262 7.00 -12.25 14.11
N GLY A 263 7.87 -13.27 14.09
CA GLY A 263 7.45 -14.67 14.26
C GLY A 263 6.82 -15.00 15.63
N ASN A 264 6.70 -14.01 16.52
CA ASN A 264 6.08 -14.10 17.83
C ASN A 264 4.71 -13.41 17.82
N ASP A 265 3.86 -13.75 18.78
CA ASP A 265 2.54 -13.13 18.93
C ASP A 265 2.55 -11.64 19.33
N ASN A 266 3.73 -11.01 19.40
CA ASN A 266 3.84 -9.59 19.74
C ASN A 266 3.77 -8.74 18.47
N VAL A 267 2.99 -7.66 18.55
CA VAL A 267 2.87 -6.67 17.48
C VAL A 267 3.72 -5.46 17.85
N THR A 268 4.81 -5.26 17.11
CA THR A 268 5.67 -4.08 17.23
C THR A 268 5.26 -3.06 16.17
N VAL A 269 4.99 -1.83 16.61
CA VAL A 269 4.67 -0.72 15.73
C VAL A 269 5.83 0.27 15.77
N PHE A 270 6.45 0.50 14.61
CA PHE A 270 7.51 1.51 14.48
C PHE A 270 6.92 2.85 14.08
N SER A 271 7.49 3.92 14.61
CA SER A 271 7.05 5.27 14.29
C SER A 271 8.18 6.25 14.05
N LYS A 272 7.93 7.16 13.11
CA LYS A 272 8.76 8.32 12.82
C LYS A 272 7.85 9.48 12.45
N THR A 273 8.08 10.61 13.09
CA THR A 273 7.45 11.88 12.75
C THR A 273 8.47 12.74 12.00
N MET A 274 8.03 13.34 10.91
CA MET A 274 8.81 14.34 10.16
C MET A 274 8.10 15.68 10.20
N LEU A 275 8.89 16.75 10.20
CA LEU A 275 8.38 18.10 10.01
C LEU A 275 8.31 18.40 8.50
N VAL A 276 7.19 18.96 8.06
CA VAL A 276 7.01 19.42 6.68
C VAL A 276 7.71 20.77 6.54
N PRO A 277 8.73 20.90 5.66
CA PRO A 277 9.43 22.17 5.47
C PRO A 277 8.46 23.25 4.97
N GLY A 278 8.44 24.42 5.61
CA GLY A 278 7.71 25.59 5.09
C GLY A 278 6.40 25.96 5.79
N SER A 279 5.97 25.28 6.86
CA SER A 279 4.77 25.71 7.62
C SER A 279 5.01 26.89 8.60
N THR A 280 6.22 27.46 8.61
CA THR A 280 6.57 28.57 9.51
C THR A 280 6.14 29.93 8.96
N ARG A 281 5.00 30.39 9.52
CA ARG A 281 4.54 31.76 9.78
C ARG A 281 4.09 32.62 8.58
N SER A 282 2.80 32.50 8.24
CA SER A 282 1.96 33.68 7.98
C SER A 282 1.58 34.36 9.30
#